data_AF-G5GF98-F1
#
_entry.id   AF-G5GF98-F1
#
_cell.length_a   1.000
_cell.length_b   1.000
_cell.length_c   1.000
_cell.angle_alpha   90.00
_cell.angle_beta   90.00
_cell.angle_gamma   90.00
#
_symmetry.space_group_name_H-M   'P 1'
#
loop_
_entity.id
_entity.type
_entity.pdbx_description
1 polymer ?
#
loop_
_entity_poly.entity_id
_entity_poly.type
_entity_poly.pdbx_seq_one_letter_code
_entity_poly.pdbx_strand_id
1 'polypeptide(L)'
;MDKKLAAVITGALLHDIGKVLYRESDKRNHSESGYYFLKENIKISDEELRSDILEQVRYHHAKYLSGAKLKNGNNSLAYITYMADNIASDADRRKNEGDDKGFDININLSSIFNILNKNNKKAVYKKSTFKALKDEINFPCENNVMTESDDGIYCTIKVDIENLLKIKDIEYNEYYMNSLLSILEAYLSFIPSSTALDEIADISLYDHVKITAAVASCMYLYFRDNNITDYKSHVWGSAAKDFYKKEIMLLFSMDISGIQNFIYDIQSENALKNLRSRSFYLDILLEDIADDLLEELELSRANLLYSGGGHAYILIQNTEEARDIIEKFEKKTNEWFLRNFKNALYIAMAYTPCCCRDLSYKNYILDDKEESDYYGCGKLYRAVNEKLSQKKINRYSAEDIRILNSNTGDFERECAICRRSDKLIQDDKGRNICSICHSMITISRDIIKNEKKLLRVMSKNIDKDVNCDNLKK
;
A
#
# COMPACT_ATOMS: atom_id res chain seq x y z
N MET A 1 -12.54 -0.82 -11.52
CA MET A 1 -11.42 -0.02 -12.04
C MET A 1 -11.55 0.22 -13.54
N ASP A 2 -11.61 1.49 -13.97
CA ASP A 2 -11.60 1.86 -15.39
C ASP A 2 -10.17 1.87 -16.00
N LYS A 3 -10.08 1.90 -17.34
CA LYS A 3 -8.80 1.85 -18.08
C LYS A 3 -7.88 3.04 -17.80
N LYS A 4 -8.43 4.24 -17.58
CA LYS A 4 -7.63 5.43 -17.32
C LYS A 4 -7.05 5.38 -15.91
N LEU A 5 -7.79 4.88 -14.92
CA LEU A 5 -7.26 4.63 -13.58
C LEU A 5 -6.12 3.60 -13.63
N ALA A 6 -6.28 2.51 -14.39
CA ALA A 6 -5.20 1.55 -14.60
C ALA A 6 -3.96 2.20 -15.25
N ALA A 7 -4.17 3.11 -16.21
CA ALA A 7 -3.10 3.88 -16.83
C ALA A 7 -2.40 4.81 -15.83
N VAL A 8 -3.16 5.51 -14.97
CA VAL A 8 -2.62 6.42 -13.94
C VAL A 8 -1.73 5.66 -12.97
N ILE A 9 -2.23 4.55 -12.42
CA ILE A 9 -1.49 3.76 -11.43
C ILE A 9 -0.23 3.17 -12.07
N THR A 10 -0.35 2.56 -13.27
CA THR A 10 0.79 1.95 -13.96
C THR A 10 1.84 3.01 -14.35
N GLY A 11 1.40 4.16 -14.89
CA GLY A 11 2.28 5.27 -15.23
C GLY A 11 2.99 5.84 -14.01
N ALA A 12 2.29 6.01 -12.88
CA ALA A 12 2.86 6.46 -11.62
C ALA A 12 3.84 5.45 -11.01
N LEU A 13 3.56 4.14 -11.07
CA LEU A 13 4.49 3.12 -10.58
C LEU A 13 5.79 3.06 -11.41
N LEU A 14 5.73 3.39 -12.70
CA LEU A 14 6.85 3.28 -13.64
C LEU A 14 7.53 4.62 -13.98
N HIS A 15 7.02 5.76 -13.50
CA HIS A 15 7.49 7.09 -13.95
C HIS A 15 9.00 7.28 -13.77
N ASP A 16 9.54 6.73 -12.69
CA ASP A 16 10.93 6.90 -12.27
C ASP A 16 11.81 5.67 -12.56
N ILE A 17 11.34 4.70 -13.34
CA ILE A 17 12.13 3.52 -13.71
C ILE A 17 13.44 3.90 -14.42
N GLY A 18 13.45 5.05 -15.09
CA GLY A 18 14.64 5.59 -15.73
C GLY A 18 15.78 5.93 -14.78
N LYS A 19 15.53 6.09 -13.47
CA LYS A 19 16.59 6.30 -12.47
C LYS A 19 17.51 5.07 -12.40
N VAL A 20 16.95 3.86 -12.50
CA VAL A 20 17.73 2.60 -12.59
C VAL A 20 18.59 2.60 -13.86
N LEU A 21 18.00 2.97 -14.99
CA LEU A 21 18.69 2.98 -16.29
C LEU A 21 19.84 3.99 -16.31
N TYR A 22 19.60 5.17 -15.76
CA TYR A 22 20.60 6.22 -15.65
C TYR A 22 21.80 5.78 -14.80
N ARG A 23 21.54 5.10 -13.68
CA ARG A 23 22.58 4.56 -12.79
C ARG A 23 23.29 3.34 -13.37
N GLU A 24 22.65 2.59 -14.28
CA GLU A 24 23.28 1.47 -14.98
C GLU A 24 24.33 1.96 -15.98
N SER A 25 23.95 2.82 -16.94
CA SER A 25 24.86 3.43 -17.94
C SER A 25 24.17 4.42 -18.91
N ASP A 26 22.85 4.61 -18.83
CA ASP A 26 22.13 5.51 -19.75
C ASP A 26 22.42 6.98 -19.44
N LYS A 27 22.94 7.73 -20.41
CA LYS A 27 23.32 9.14 -20.21
C LYS A 27 22.19 10.13 -20.46
N ARG A 28 21.01 9.66 -20.91
CA ARG A 28 19.82 10.50 -21.09
C ARG A 28 19.24 10.89 -19.73
N ASN A 29 18.40 11.92 -19.69
CA ASN A 29 17.59 12.17 -18.52
C ASN A 29 16.70 10.94 -18.24
N HIS A 30 16.55 10.58 -16.97
CA HIS A 30 15.75 9.43 -16.52
C HIS A 30 14.33 9.41 -17.10
N SER A 31 13.66 10.55 -17.28
CA SER A 31 12.32 10.56 -17.91
C SER A 31 12.35 10.08 -19.36
N GLU A 32 13.40 10.43 -20.12
CA GLU A 32 13.59 9.96 -21.49
C GLU A 32 14.04 8.50 -21.50
N SER A 33 15.00 8.12 -20.65
CA SER A 33 15.48 6.74 -20.52
C SER A 33 14.32 5.79 -20.23
N GLY A 34 13.49 6.13 -19.25
CA GLY A 34 12.29 5.37 -18.89
C GLY A 34 11.30 5.27 -20.04
N TYR A 35 10.99 6.39 -20.71
CA TYR A 35 10.08 6.39 -21.87
C TYR A 35 10.55 5.46 -22.99
N TYR A 36 11.82 5.53 -23.40
CA TYR A 36 12.33 4.68 -24.49
C TYR A 36 12.40 3.21 -24.09
N PHE A 37 12.83 2.92 -22.86
CA PHE A 37 12.86 1.57 -22.33
C PHE A 37 11.46 0.93 -22.30
N LEU A 38 10.46 1.64 -21.78
CA LEU A 38 9.08 1.15 -21.77
C LEU A 38 8.52 1.03 -23.19
N LYS A 39 8.77 2.02 -24.06
CA LYS A 39 8.29 2.00 -25.45
C LYS A 39 8.80 0.78 -26.21
N GLU A 40 10.01 0.31 -25.95
CA GLU A 40 10.55 -0.89 -26.61
C GLU A 40 10.00 -2.18 -26.00
N ASN A 41 9.87 -2.22 -24.67
CA ASN A 41 9.70 -3.47 -23.93
C ASN A 41 8.26 -3.76 -23.50
N ILE A 42 7.47 -2.76 -23.13
CA ILE A 42 6.10 -2.97 -22.64
C ILE A 42 5.21 -3.53 -23.77
N LYS A 43 4.51 -4.64 -23.53
CA LYS A 43 3.61 -5.28 -24.51
C LYS A 43 2.14 -5.09 -24.12
N ILE A 44 1.63 -3.90 -24.40
CA ILE A 44 0.21 -3.54 -24.25
C ILE A 44 -0.43 -3.46 -25.64
N SER A 45 -1.48 -4.25 -25.86
CA SER A 45 -2.23 -4.27 -27.13
C SER A 45 -3.18 -3.07 -27.29
N ASP A 46 -3.63 -2.48 -26.18
CA ASP A 46 -4.41 -1.25 -26.17
C ASP A 46 -3.47 -0.03 -26.33
N GLU A 47 -3.46 0.55 -27.53
CA GLU A 47 -2.58 1.68 -27.88
C GLU A 47 -2.91 2.96 -27.12
N GLU A 48 -4.16 3.15 -26.66
CA GLU A 48 -4.53 4.33 -25.87
C GLU A 48 -3.96 4.22 -24.46
N LEU A 49 -4.20 3.09 -23.79
CA LEU A 49 -3.62 2.77 -22.48
C LEU A 49 -2.09 2.86 -22.52
N ARG A 50 -1.47 2.27 -23.54
CA ARG A 50 -0.03 2.31 -23.76
C ARG A 50 0.49 3.75 -23.89
N SER A 51 -0.18 4.55 -24.73
CA SER A 51 0.20 5.95 -24.96
C SER A 51 0.09 6.77 -23.68
N ASP A 52 -0.99 6.58 -22.91
CA ASP A 52 -1.23 7.30 -21.66
C ASP A 52 -0.18 6.97 -20.60
N ILE A 53 0.25 5.71 -20.47
CA ILE A 53 1.35 5.30 -19.59
C ILE A 53 2.66 5.95 -20.03
N LEU A 54 2.98 5.89 -21.33
CA LEU A 54 4.24 6.44 -21.86
C LEU A 54 4.33 7.97 -21.73
N GLU A 55 3.22 8.71 -21.90
CA GLU A 55 3.20 10.16 -21.69
C GLU A 55 3.47 10.53 -20.23
N GLN A 56 2.90 9.80 -19.27
CA GLN A 56 3.16 10.02 -17.84
C GLN A 56 4.65 9.86 -17.52
N VAL A 57 5.27 8.76 -17.97
CA VAL A 57 6.71 8.51 -17.73
C VAL A 57 7.58 9.58 -18.40
N ARG A 58 7.24 10.02 -19.61
CA ARG A 58 8.05 11.01 -20.33
C ARG A 58 7.95 12.42 -19.76
N TYR A 59 6.77 12.81 -19.26
CA TYR A 59 6.45 14.20 -18.94
C TYR A 59 6.12 14.45 -17.46
N HIS A 60 6.49 13.56 -16.55
CA HIS A 60 6.29 13.77 -15.10
C HIS A 60 7.17 14.88 -14.49
N HIS A 61 8.14 15.46 -15.21
CA HIS A 61 8.92 16.62 -14.75
C HIS A 61 8.46 17.92 -15.40
N ALA A 62 8.43 19.00 -14.62
CA ALA A 62 7.93 20.30 -15.09
C ALA A 62 8.64 20.82 -16.35
N LYS A 63 9.97 20.60 -16.42
CA LYS A 63 10.81 21.01 -17.55
C LYS A 63 10.29 20.46 -18.88
N TYR A 64 9.82 19.23 -18.91
CA TYR A 64 9.35 18.57 -20.13
C TYR A 64 7.85 18.79 -20.36
N LEU A 65 7.08 18.93 -19.28
CA LEU A 65 5.64 19.12 -19.36
C LEU A 65 5.24 20.52 -19.86
N SER A 66 5.98 21.57 -19.48
CA SER A 66 5.63 22.98 -19.72
C SER A 66 5.41 23.38 -21.19
N GLY A 67 6.00 22.64 -22.14
CA GLY A 67 5.85 22.85 -23.59
C GLY A 67 5.42 21.62 -24.37
N ALA A 68 5.01 20.54 -23.69
CA ALA A 68 4.64 19.29 -24.35
C ALA A 68 3.33 19.42 -25.14
N LYS A 69 3.31 18.87 -26.35
CA LYS A 69 2.07 18.63 -27.11
C LYS A 69 1.52 17.26 -26.71
N LEU A 70 0.74 17.25 -25.63
CA LEU A 70 0.13 16.03 -25.09
C LEU A 70 -1.07 15.61 -25.92
N LYS A 71 -1.24 14.30 -26.12
CA LYS A 71 -2.33 13.71 -26.91
C LYS A 71 -3.71 14.18 -26.44
N ASN A 72 -3.92 14.18 -25.12
CA ASN A 72 -5.18 14.57 -24.48
C ASN A 72 -5.21 16.04 -24.02
N GLY A 73 -4.26 16.87 -24.48
CA GLY A 73 -4.19 18.28 -24.12
C GLY A 73 -4.16 18.50 -22.60
N ASN A 74 -5.11 19.29 -22.10
CA ASN A 74 -5.24 19.59 -20.67
C ASN A 74 -5.72 18.40 -19.81
N ASN A 75 -6.27 17.37 -20.44
CA ASN A 75 -6.82 16.18 -19.78
C ASN A 75 -5.81 15.02 -19.76
N SER A 76 -4.53 15.27 -20.08
CA SER A 76 -3.49 14.24 -20.05
C SER A 76 -3.18 13.81 -18.62
N LEU A 77 -3.06 12.49 -18.42
CA LEU A 77 -2.71 11.89 -17.13
C LEU A 77 -1.32 12.31 -16.64
N ALA A 78 -0.44 12.80 -17.52
CA ALA A 78 0.87 13.32 -17.15
C ALA A 78 0.79 14.46 -16.12
N TYR A 79 -0.28 15.27 -16.12
CA TYR A 79 -0.50 16.29 -15.09
C TYR A 79 -0.79 15.69 -13.71
N ILE A 80 -1.51 14.57 -13.66
CA ILE A 80 -1.81 13.84 -12.42
C ILE A 80 -0.50 13.26 -11.86
N THR A 81 0.26 12.54 -12.69
CA THR A 81 1.54 11.95 -12.26
C THR A 81 2.55 13.00 -11.85
N TYR A 82 2.66 14.11 -12.59
CA TYR A 82 3.52 15.24 -12.22
C TYR A 82 3.19 15.77 -10.82
N MET A 83 1.91 16.02 -10.54
CA MET A 83 1.50 16.53 -9.24
C MET A 83 1.74 15.49 -8.14
N ALA A 84 1.37 14.23 -8.38
CA ALA A 84 1.58 13.16 -7.41
C ALA A 84 3.07 12.94 -7.08
N ASP A 85 3.96 12.99 -8.08
CA ASP A 85 5.43 12.90 -7.88
C ASP A 85 5.94 14.08 -7.03
N ASN A 86 5.48 15.30 -7.29
CA ASN A 86 5.86 16.44 -6.45
C ASN A 86 5.39 16.27 -5.00
N ILE A 87 4.18 15.77 -4.78
CA ILE A 87 3.63 15.52 -3.44
C ILE A 87 4.44 14.45 -2.72
N ALA A 88 4.76 13.34 -3.38
CA ALA A 88 5.60 12.26 -2.83
C ALA A 88 7.02 12.76 -2.54
N SER A 89 7.64 13.44 -3.49
CA SER A 89 8.95 14.08 -3.33
C SER A 89 8.97 15.09 -2.17
N ASP A 90 7.91 15.88 -1.98
CA ASP A 90 7.82 16.83 -0.87
C ASP A 90 7.62 16.15 0.49
N ALA A 91 7.11 14.92 0.52
CA ALA A 91 7.09 14.07 1.71
C ALA A 91 8.46 13.42 1.98
N ASP A 92 9.20 13.08 0.93
CA ASP A 92 10.50 12.39 1.01
C ASP A 92 11.64 13.32 1.44
N ARG A 93 11.67 14.55 0.91
CA ARG A 93 12.82 15.44 0.98
C ARG A 93 13.07 15.98 2.38
N ARG A 94 14.07 15.41 3.05
CA ARG A 94 14.72 15.97 4.25
C ARG A 94 16.06 16.58 3.87
N LYS A 95 16.25 17.88 4.12
CA LYS A 95 17.56 18.52 3.92
C LYS A 95 18.58 17.94 4.90
N ASN A 96 19.78 17.67 4.40
CA ASN A 96 20.92 17.37 5.25
C ASN A 96 21.51 18.69 5.80
N GLU A 97 22.19 18.66 6.95
CA GLU A 97 22.84 19.85 7.55
C GLU A 97 24.13 20.27 6.83
N GLY A 98 24.54 19.52 5.79
CA GLY A 98 25.76 19.78 5.01
C GLY A 98 25.56 20.75 3.84
N ASP A 99 26.67 21.35 3.40
CA ASP A 99 26.73 22.27 2.24
C ASP A 99 26.95 21.56 0.89
N ASP A 100 26.96 20.22 0.88
CA ASP A 100 27.23 19.44 -0.32
C ASP A 100 26.12 19.61 -1.36
N LYS A 101 26.47 20.14 -2.54
CA LYS A 101 25.56 20.33 -3.67
C LYS A 101 25.94 19.41 -4.81
N GLY A 102 24.94 18.82 -5.47
CA GLY A 102 25.14 17.97 -6.64
C GLY A 102 24.47 16.60 -6.47
N PHE A 103 24.85 15.66 -7.32
CA PHE A 103 24.30 14.30 -7.34
C PHE A 103 25.44 13.28 -7.30
N ASP A 104 25.28 12.25 -6.46
CA ASP A 104 26.18 11.08 -6.44
C ASP A 104 25.40 9.80 -6.77
N ILE A 105 25.60 9.29 -7.99
CA ILE A 105 24.94 8.08 -8.47
C ILE A 105 25.27 6.83 -7.65
N ASN A 106 26.37 6.85 -6.89
CA ASN A 106 26.83 5.73 -6.10
C ASN A 106 26.28 5.72 -4.68
N ILE A 107 25.48 6.73 -4.29
CA ILE A 107 24.92 6.79 -2.94
C ILE A 107 24.07 5.55 -2.61
N ASN A 108 24.19 5.09 -1.38
CA ASN A 108 23.40 3.99 -0.84
C ASN A 108 22.16 4.53 -0.12
N LEU A 109 21.13 3.70 0.01
CA LEU A 109 19.96 4.01 0.82
C LEU A 109 20.38 4.11 2.30
N SER A 110 20.13 5.27 2.91
CA SER A 110 20.37 5.53 4.31
C SER A 110 19.33 4.85 5.20
N SER A 111 19.73 4.40 6.38
CA SER A 111 18.78 3.89 7.36
C SER A 111 17.92 5.03 7.92
N ILE A 112 16.60 4.84 7.93
CA ILE A 112 15.66 5.75 8.60
C ILE A 112 16.01 5.91 10.10
N PHE A 113 16.62 4.89 10.72
CA PHE A 113 17.02 4.92 12.12
C PHE A 113 18.20 5.84 12.40
N ASN A 114 18.87 6.37 11.38
CA ASN A 114 19.95 7.33 11.55
C ASN A 114 19.49 8.61 12.26
N ILE A 115 18.23 9.01 12.04
CA ILE A 115 17.66 10.27 12.52
C ILE A 115 16.53 10.09 13.55
N LEU A 116 16.03 8.87 13.73
CA LEU A 116 14.98 8.58 14.71
C LEU A 116 15.50 8.68 16.14
N ASN A 117 14.65 9.15 17.07
CA ASN A 117 14.96 9.22 18.50
C ASN A 117 16.24 10.01 18.86
N LYS A 118 16.52 11.11 18.15
CA LYS A 118 17.74 11.94 18.32
C LYS A 118 19.04 11.19 18.02
N ASN A 119 18.96 10.11 17.24
CA ASN A 119 20.14 9.43 16.74
C ASN A 119 20.86 10.33 15.70
N ASN A 120 22.15 10.07 15.47
CA ASN A 120 22.97 10.79 14.48
C ASN A 120 23.99 9.84 13.84
N LYS A 121 23.52 8.65 13.43
CA LYS A 121 24.34 7.65 12.75
C LYS A 121 24.37 7.89 11.25
N LYS A 122 25.26 7.19 10.54
CA LYS A 122 25.35 7.24 9.07
C LYS A 122 25.34 5.83 8.49
N ALA A 123 24.48 4.97 9.05
CA ALA A 123 24.35 3.60 8.59
C ALA A 123 23.57 3.56 7.27
N VAL A 124 24.05 2.76 6.32
CA VAL A 124 23.46 2.61 4.99
C VAL A 124 23.21 1.14 4.67
N TYR A 125 22.22 0.87 3.83
CA TYR A 125 21.95 -0.46 3.30
C TYR A 125 22.85 -0.74 2.11
N LYS A 126 23.32 -1.98 1.99
CA LYS A 126 23.93 -2.46 0.75
C LYS A 126 22.88 -2.48 -0.35
N LYS A 127 23.20 -1.98 -1.54
CA LYS A 127 22.35 -2.13 -2.74
C LYS A 127 22.15 -3.60 -3.02
N SER A 128 20.90 -4.05 -3.03
CA SER A 128 20.53 -5.44 -3.24
C SER A 128 19.08 -5.55 -3.69
N THR A 129 18.65 -6.75 -4.07
CA THR A 129 17.26 -7.12 -4.35
C THR A 129 16.85 -8.25 -3.42
N PHE A 130 15.56 -8.44 -3.16
CA PHE A 130 15.11 -9.60 -2.38
C PHE A 130 15.50 -10.92 -3.05
N LYS A 131 15.50 -10.96 -4.38
CA LYS A 131 15.99 -12.11 -5.15
C LYS A 131 17.47 -12.42 -4.87
N ALA A 132 18.32 -11.40 -4.73
CA ALA A 132 19.73 -11.57 -4.41
C ALA A 132 19.95 -11.97 -2.95
N LEU A 133 19.15 -11.43 -2.03
CA LEU A 133 19.23 -11.73 -0.59
C LEU A 133 18.71 -13.13 -0.22
N LYS A 134 17.79 -13.68 -1.01
CA LYS A 134 17.08 -14.94 -0.70
C LYS A 134 16.38 -14.83 0.66
N ASP A 135 16.98 -15.40 1.70
CA ASP A 135 16.48 -15.44 3.08
C ASP A 135 17.37 -14.64 4.06
N GLU A 136 18.41 -13.95 3.56
CA GLU A 136 19.31 -13.14 4.39
C GLU A 136 18.72 -11.74 4.67
N ILE A 137 18.96 -11.25 5.88
CA ILE A 137 18.54 -9.90 6.30
C ILE A 137 19.62 -8.89 5.92
N ASN A 138 19.26 -7.89 5.12
CA ASN A 138 20.14 -6.79 4.74
C ASN A 138 20.19 -5.73 5.88
N PHE A 139 21.02 -5.97 6.89
CA PHE A 139 21.22 -5.00 7.96
C PHE A 139 22.00 -3.77 7.48
N PRO A 140 21.65 -2.55 7.95
CA PRO A 140 22.41 -1.35 7.60
C PRO A 140 23.78 -1.36 8.32
N CYS A 141 24.82 -0.90 7.63
CA CYS A 141 26.20 -0.89 8.09
C CYS A 141 26.77 0.53 8.11
N GLU A 142 27.70 0.83 9.02
CA GLU A 142 28.37 2.13 9.07
C GLU A 142 29.29 2.34 7.84
N ASN A 143 29.31 3.59 7.36
CA ASN A 143 29.74 4.07 6.02
C ASN A 143 31.19 3.80 5.54
N ASN A 144 31.94 2.86 6.13
CA ASN A 144 33.36 2.61 5.80
C ASN A 144 33.66 1.29 5.06
N VAL A 145 32.66 0.49 4.68
CA VAL A 145 32.91 -0.86 4.11
C VAL A 145 32.41 -1.06 2.67
N MET A 146 31.68 -0.11 2.08
CA MET A 146 31.08 -0.29 0.75
C MET A 146 31.83 0.48 -0.34
N THR A 147 33.14 0.21 -0.46
CA THR A 147 33.99 0.64 -1.58
C THR A 147 34.37 -0.55 -2.47
N GLU A 148 33.39 -1.38 -2.80
CA GLU A 148 33.50 -2.27 -3.95
C GLU A 148 32.50 -1.75 -4.99
N SER A 149 32.99 -1.55 -6.21
CA SER A 149 32.24 -1.12 -7.37
C SER A 149 30.87 -1.82 -7.44
N ASP A 150 29.83 -1.09 -7.83
CA ASP A 150 28.50 -1.64 -8.13
C ASP A 150 28.62 -2.78 -9.16
N ASP A 151 28.75 -4.02 -8.68
CA ASP A 151 28.84 -5.23 -9.50
C ASP A 151 27.48 -5.52 -10.12
N GLY A 152 27.14 -4.83 -11.20
CA GLY A 152 26.04 -5.19 -12.11
C GLY A 152 24.63 -5.22 -11.51
N ILE A 153 24.39 -4.69 -10.30
CA ILE A 153 23.07 -4.75 -9.66
C ILE A 153 22.01 -4.00 -10.47
N TYR A 154 22.32 -2.79 -10.95
CA TYR A 154 21.41 -2.02 -11.80
C TYR A 154 21.18 -2.70 -13.16
N CYS A 155 22.20 -3.39 -13.70
CA CYS A 155 22.06 -4.21 -14.90
C CYS A 155 21.13 -5.42 -14.66
N THR A 156 21.27 -6.08 -13.51
CA THR A 156 20.40 -7.19 -13.10
C THR A 156 18.94 -6.71 -12.95
N ILE A 157 18.72 -5.60 -12.25
CA ILE A 157 17.38 -5.00 -12.09
C ILE A 157 16.78 -4.67 -13.46
N LYS A 158 17.55 -4.01 -14.33
CA LYS A 158 17.13 -3.64 -15.69
C LYS A 158 16.69 -4.87 -16.50
N VAL A 159 17.53 -5.91 -16.57
CA VAL A 159 17.25 -7.13 -17.35
C VAL A 159 16.03 -7.86 -16.80
N ASP A 160 15.93 -7.99 -15.47
CA ASP A 160 14.80 -8.69 -14.85
C ASP A 160 13.48 -7.93 -15.10
N ILE A 161 13.46 -6.60 -14.93
CA ILE A 161 12.28 -5.77 -15.22
C ILE A 161 11.94 -5.81 -16.73
N GLU A 162 12.94 -5.77 -17.60
CA GLU A 162 12.76 -5.90 -19.05
C GLU A 162 12.03 -7.19 -19.43
N ASN A 163 12.46 -8.33 -18.85
CA ASN A 163 11.83 -9.62 -19.10
C ASN A 163 10.37 -9.65 -18.64
N LEU A 164 10.06 -9.01 -17.52
CA LEU A 164 8.71 -8.94 -16.97
C LEU A 164 7.78 -8.07 -17.85
N LEU A 165 8.29 -6.95 -18.37
CA LEU A 165 7.53 -6.05 -19.26
C LEU A 165 7.22 -6.66 -20.63
N LYS A 166 7.99 -7.67 -21.07
CA LYS A 166 7.84 -8.34 -22.36
C LYS A 166 6.74 -9.43 -22.38
N ILE A 167 6.19 -9.78 -21.23
CA ILE A 167 5.11 -10.77 -21.13
C ILE A 167 3.88 -10.22 -21.90
N LYS A 168 3.37 -11.01 -22.84
CA LYS A 168 2.22 -10.65 -23.68
C LYS A 168 0.90 -10.99 -23.00
N ASP A 169 -0.18 -10.41 -23.52
CA ASP A 169 -1.57 -10.75 -23.19
C ASP A 169 -1.93 -10.59 -21.70
N ILE A 170 -1.26 -9.66 -21.03
CA ILE A 170 -1.59 -9.26 -19.66
C ILE A 170 -2.77 -8.30 -19.69
N GLU A 171 -3.79 -8.60 -18.88
CA GLU A 171 -4.87 -7.66 -18.58
C GLU A 171 -4.41 -6.65 -17.53
N TYR A 172 -4.53 -5.35 -17.84
CA TYR A 172 -4.11 -4.25 -16.96
C TYR A 172 -5.24 -3.91 -15.99
N ASN A 173 -5.46 -4.80 -15.03
CA ASN A 173 -6.42 -4.66 -13.92
C ASN A 173 -5.69 -4.56 -12.57
N GLU A 174 -6.45 -4.50 -11.46
CA GLU A 174 -5.90 -4.39 -10.11
C GLU A 174 -4.92 -5.52 -9.75
N TYR A 175 -5.17 -6.75 -10.22
CA TYR A 175 -4.28 -7.90 -9.96
C TYR A 175 -2.93 -7.72 -10.63
N TYR A 176 -2.90 -7.18 -11.86
CA TYR A 176 -1.66 -6.84 -12.52
C TYR A 176 -0.91 -5.74 -11.77
N MET A 177 -1.60 -4.71 -11.30
CA MET A 177 -0.98 -3.62 -10.53
C MET A 177 -0.40 -4.11 -9.21
N ASN A 178 -1.11 -4.99 -8.49
CA ASN A 178 -0.58 -5.62 -7.28
C ASN A 178 0.65 -6.48 -7.59
N SER A 179 0.65 -7.21 -8.72
CA SER A 179 1.82 -7.99 -9.16
C SER A 179 3.01 -7.09 -9.52
N LEU A 180 2.76 -6.00 -10.25
CA LEU A 180 3.78 -4.99 -10.57
C LEU A 180 4.35 -4.36 -9.30
N LEU A 181 3.49 -4.01 -8.33
CA LEU A 181 3.91 -3.46 -7.05
C LEU A 181 4.84 -4.43 -6.31
N SER A 182 4.49 -5.72 -6.20
CA SER A 182 5.34 -6.73 -5.57
C SER A 182 6.68 -6.93 -6.30
N ILE A 183 6.69 -6.83 -7.63
CA ILE A 183 7.93 -6.85 -8.42
C ILE A 183 8.78 -5.63 -8.07
N LEU A 184 8.22 -4.43 -8.13
CA LEU A 184 8.96 -3.20 -7.83
C LEU A 184 9.49 -3.21 -6.40
N GLU A 185 8.73 -3.73 -5.43
CA GLU A 185 9.17 -3.94 -4.05
C GLU A 185 10.41 -4.84 -4.01
N ALA A 186 10.39 -5.98 -4.71
CA ALA A 186 11.49 -6.92 -4.74
C ALA A 186 12.80 -6.37 -5.32
N TYR A 187 12.71 -5.41 -6.24
CA TYR A 187 13.87 -4.85 -6.96
C TYR A 187 14.32 -3.48 -6.46
N LEU A 188 13.43 -2.67 -5.87
CA LEU A 188 13.69 -1.26 -5.61
C LEU A 188 13.72 -0.88 -4.11
N SER A 189 13.41 -1.81 -3.19
CA SER A 189 13.39 -1.55 -1.73
C SER A 189 14.73 -1.09 -1.14
N PHE A 190 15.86 -1.48 -1.73
CA PHE A 190 17.20 -1.04 -1.28
C PHE A 190 17.88 -0.05 -2.23
N ILE A 191 17.11 0.54 -3.14
CA ILE A 191 17.59 1.54 -4.10
C ILE A 191 17.09 2.90 -3.64
N PRO A 192 17.95 3.91 -3.43
CA PRO A 192 17.48 5.23 -2.98
C PRO A 192 16.69 5.95 -4.08
N SER A 193 15.60 6.65 -3.71
CA SER A 193 14.80 7.45 -4.65
C SER A 193 15.56 8.67 -5.18
N SER A 194 16.20 9.42 -4.28
CA SER A 194 17.02 10.60 -4.60
C SER A 194 18.51 10.28 -4.45
N THR A 195 19.33 10.93 -5.27
CA THR A 195 20.79 10.90 -5.16
C THR A 195 21.38 12.28 -4.94
N ALA A 196 20.55 13.24 -4.52
CA ALA A 196 20.97 14.59 -4.23
C ALA A 196 21.77 14.62 -2.92
N LEU A 197 22.93 15.27 -2.92
CA LEU A 197 23.83 15.32 -1.77
C LEU A 197 23.32 16.22 -0.63
N ASP A 198 22.43 17.16 -0.94
CA ASP A 198 21.78 18.07 0.01
C ASP A 198 20.53 17.46 0.67
N GLU A 199 20.21 16.20 0.36
CA GLU A 199 19.07 15.46 0.89
C GLU A 199 19.51 14.20 1.65
N ILE A 200 18.74 13.81 2.66
CA ILE A 200 18.90 12.51 3.31
C ILE A 200 18.29 11.46 2.39
N ALA A 201 19.12 10.57 1.83
CA ALA A 201 18.69 9.51 0.93
C ALA A 201 18.14 8.29 1.69
N ASP A 202 17.15 8.47 2.57
CA ASP A 202 16.57 7.43 3.44
C ASP A 202 15.18 6.92 2.97
N ILE A 203 14.72 7.37 1.80
CA ILE A 203 13.51 6.85 1.13
C ILE A 203 13.90 5.95 -0.03
N SER A 204 13.34 4.74 -0.04
CA SER A 204 13.53 3.80 -1.14
C SER A 204 12.79 4.25 -2.40
N LEU A 205 13.30 3.86 -3.56
CA LEU A 205 12.65 4.11 -4.84
C LEU A 205 11.30 3.39 -4.91
N TYR A 206 11.17 2.22 -4.28
CA TYR A 206 9.89 1.51 -4.17
C TYR A 206 8.85 2.34 -3.39
N ASP A 207 9.19 2.80 -2.19
CA ASP A 207 8.25 3.58 -1.36
C ASP A 207 7.83 4.86 -2.08
N HIS A 208 8.79 5.53 -2.73
CA HIS A 208 8.51 6.72 -3.54
C HIS A 208 7.47 6.42 -4.64
N VAL A 209 7.71 5.43 -5.52
CA VAL A 209 6.76 5.15 -6.61
C VAL A 209 5.42 4.60 -6.10
N LYS A 210 5.41 3.87 -4.99
CA LYS A 210 4.19 3.39 -4.33
C LYS A 210 3.32 4.55 -3.85
N ILE A 211 3.90 5.51 -3.13
CA ILE A 211 3.18 6.69 -2.65
C ILE A 211 2.74 7.59 -3.81
N THR A 212 3.57 7.77 -4.83
CA THR A 212 3.19 8.49 -6.05
C THR A 212 1.96 7.84 -6.71
N ALA A 213 1.91 6.52 -6.81
CA ALA A 213 0.77 5.80 -7.35
C ALA A 213 -0.49 5.91 -6.47
N ALA A 214 -0.35 5.84 -5.15
CA ALA A 214 -1.46 6.03 -4.20
C ALA A 214 -2.07 7.43 -4.27
N VAL A 215 -1.23 8.47 -4.36
CA VAL A 215 -1.71 9.85 -4.49
C VAL A 215 -2.34 10.06 -5.87
N ALA A 216 -1.72 9.54 -6.93
CA ALA A 216 -2.24 9.67 -8.29
C ALA A 216 -3.61 8.98 -8.46
N SER A 217 -3.82 7.79 -7.88
CA SER A 217 -5.12 7.11 -7.90
C SER A 217 -6.20 7.93 -7.18
N CYS A 218 -5.90 8.44 -5.98
CA CYS A 218 -6.81 9.30 -5.23
C CYS A 218 -7.17 10.58 -6.02
N MET A 219 -6.18 11.21 -6.64
CA MET A 219 -6.39 12.40 -7.48
C MET A 219 -7.31 12.11 -8.67
N TYR A 220 -7.05 11.02 -9.40
CA TYR A 220 -7.86 10.66 -10.57
C TYR A 220 -9.31 10.38 -10.17
N LEU A 221 -9.52 9.57 -9.12
CA LEU A 221 -10.86 9.25 -8.62
C LEU A 221 -11.58 10.50 -8.11
N TYR A 222 -10.89 11.37 -7.39
CA TYR A 222 -11.44 12.66 -6.96
C TYR A 222 -11.87 13.52 -8.16
N PHE A 223 -11.05 13.61 -9.21
CA PHE A 223 -11.40 14.35 -10.42
C PHE A 223 -12.58 13.73 -11.17
N ARG A 224 -12.60 12.40 -11.29
CA ARG A 224 -13.67 11.64 -11.94
C ARG A 224 -15.01 11.91 -11.26
N ASP A 225 -15.08 11.71 -9.94
CA ASP A 225 -16.32 11.82 -9.18
C ASP A 225 -16.82 13.27 -9.09
N ASN A 226 -15.93 14.26 -9.26
CA ASN A 226 -16.27 15.68 -9.33
C ASN A 226 -16.41 16.22 -10.76
N ASN A 227 -16.41 15.36 -11.79
CA ASN A 227 -16.52 15.73 -13.21
C ASN A 227 -15.46 16.74 -13.70
N ILE A 228 -14.26 16.69 -13.12
CA ILE A 228 -13.11 17.51 -13.53
C ILE A 228 -12.36 16.78 -14.64
N THR A 229 -12.34 17.35 -15.83
CA THR A 229 -11.60 16.79 -16.97
C THR A 229 -10.32 17.56 -17.30
N ASP A 230 -10.32 18.89 -17.08
CA ASP A 230 -9.14 19.74 -17.32
C ASP A 230 -8.18 19.67 -16.12
N TYR A 231 -7.36 18.62 -16.05
CA TYR A 231 -6.42 18.41 -14.95
C TYR A 231 -5.40 19.54 -14.85
N LYS A 232 -4.90 20.04 -15.99
CA LYS A 232 -3.90 21.11 -16.06
C LYS A 232 -4.34 22.35 -15.26
N SER A 233 -5.57 22.80 -15.46
CA SER A 233 -6.10 24.01 -14.80
C SER A 233 -6.14 23.90 -13.28
N HIS A 234 -6.16 22.68 -12.73
CA HIS A 234 -6.18 22.42 -11.30
C HIS A 234 -4.80 22.20 -10.70
N VAL A 235 -3.89 21.54 -11.41
CA VAL A 235 -2.63 21.03 -10.82
C VAL A 235 -1.36 21.67 -11.36
N TRP A 236 -1.48 22.62 -12.30
CA TRP A 236 -0.34 23.24 -12.95
C TRP A 236 -0.26 24.75 -12.71
N GLY A 237 0.95 25.31 -12.70
CA GLY A 237 1.18 26.75 -12.56
C GLY A 237 0.76 27.28 -11.17
N SER A 238 0.10 28.43 -11.13
CA SER A 238 -0.35 29.03 -9.86
C SER A 238 -1.43 28.21 -9.15
N ALA A 239 -2.26 27.46 -9.90
CA ALA A 239 -3.35 26.65 -9.34
C ALA A 239 -2.85 25.49 -8.47
N ALA A 240 -1.62 25.00 -8.73
CA ALA A 240 -0.98 23.96 -7.93
C ALA A 240 -0.97 24.30 -6.43
N LYS A 241 -0.68 25.56 -6.08
CA LYS A 241 -0.62 26.00 -4.66
C LYS A 241 -1.96 25.86 -3.95
N ASP A 242 -3.05 26.19 -4.64
CA ASP A 242 -4.39 26.07 -4.08
C ASP A 242 -4.82 24.60 -4.03
N PHE A 243 -4.44 23.80 -5.02
CA PHE A 243 -4.69 22.37 -5.04
C PHE A 243 -4.05 21.65 -3.84
N TYR A 244 -2.83 22.02 -3.46
CA TYR A 244 -2.16 21.44 -2.28
C TYR A 244 -2.94 21.59 -0.96
N LYS A 245 -3.83 22.59 -0.88
CA LYS A 245 -4.66 22.87 0.30
C LYS A 245 -6.02 22.17 0.27
N LYS A 246 -6.41 21.58 -0.88
CA LYS A 246 -7.70 20.91 -1.02
C LYS A 246 -7.65 19.54 -0.35
N GLU A 247 -8.66 19.24 0.45
CA GLU A 247 -8.85 17.92 1.07
C GLU A 247 -9.36 16.93 0.02
N ILE A 248 -8.46 16.44 -0.83
CA ILE A 248 -8.79 15.48 -1.90
C ILE A 248 -8.65 14.02 -1.45
N MET A 249 -8.13 13.78 -0.24
CA MET A 249 -7.82 12.45 0.28
C MET A 249 -8.41 12.24 1.67
N LEU A 250 -8.51 10.98 2.07
CA LEU A 250 -8.86 10.50 3.40
C LEU A 250 -7.73 9.61 3.89
N LEU A 251 -7.17 9.91 5.06
CA LEU A 251 -6.39 8.92 5.81
C LEU A 251 -7.39 8.03 6.54
N PHE A 252 -7.58 6.82 6.01
CA PHE A 252 -8.43 5.79 6.59
C PHE A 252 -7.60 4.82 7.43
N SER A 253 -8.18 4.31 8.50
CA SER A 253 -7.60 3.25 9.30
C SER A 253 -8.67 2.27 9.79
N MET A 254 -8.26 1.01 9.89
CA MET A 254 -9.04 -0.06 10.51
C MET A 254 -8.23 -0.75 11.61
N ASP A 255 -8.89 -1.16 12.68
CA ASP A 255 -8.30 -1.71 13.90
C ASP A 255 -9.17 -2.84 14.48
N ILE A 256 -8.64 -4.06 14.47
CA ILE A 256 -9.27 -5.23 15.07
C ILE A 256 -9.03 -5.24 16.58
N SER A 257 -10.08 -4.98 17.34
CA SER A 257 -10.09 -5.08 18.79
C SER A 257 -10.39 -6.51 19.27
N GLY A 258 -9.77 -6.91 20.38
CA GLY A 258 -9.97 -8.21 21.03
C GLY A 258 -8.92 -9.27 20.68
N ILE A 259 -7.92 -8.94 19.85
CA ILE A 259 -6.86 -9.86 19.40
C ILE A 259 -6.19 -10.63 20.54
N GLN A 260 -5.76 -9.93 21.59
CA GLN A 260 -5.03 -10.55 22.71
C GLN A 260 -5.87 -11.65 23.38
N ASN A 261 -7.10 -11.32 23.79
CA ASN A 261 -8.01 -12.29 24.39
C ASN A 261 -8.35 -13.42 23.40
N PHE A 262 -8.59 -13.07 22.14
CA PHE A 262 -8.88 -14.05 21.10
C PHE A 262 -7.71 -15.02 20.88
N ILE A 263 -6.46 -14.59 20.96
CA ILE A 263 -5.30 -15.48 20.73
C ILE A 263 -5.04 -16.35 21.97
N TYR A 264 -5.06 -15.76 23.16
CA TYR A 264 -4.51 -16.38 24.37
C TYR A 264 -5.54 -17.03 25.30
N ASP A 265 -6.83 -16.70 25.19
CA ASP A 265 -7.89 -17.34 26.00
C ASP A 265 -8.28 -18.71 25.39
N ILE A 266 -7.38 -19.68 25.56
CA ILE A 266 -7.55 -21.06 25.08
C ILE A 266 -7.21 -22.08 26.17
N GLN A 267 -7.96 -23.19 26.20
CA GLN A 267 -7.61 -24.36 26.99
C GLN A 267 -6.27 -24.98 26.54
N SER A 268 -5.55 -25.64 27.46
CA SER A 268 -4.16 -26.07 27.29
C SER A 268 -3.93 -27.18 26.26
N GLU A 269 -4.93 -28.03 25.98
CA GLU A 269 -4.78 -29.13 25.01
C GLU A 269 -4.78 -28.61 23.55
N ASN A 270 -3.71 -28.88 22.79
CA ASN A 270 -3.44 -28.29 21.46
C ASN A 270 -3.24 -26.76 21.46
N ALA A 271 -2.84 -26.16 22.59
CA ALA A 271 -2.65 -24.72 22.70
C ALA A 271 -1.72 -24.15 21.61
N LEU A 272 -0.56 -24.77 21.35
CA LEU A 272 0.39 -24.29 20.34
C LEU A 272 -0.16 -24.31 18.90
N LYS A 273 -1.00 -25.30 18.56
CA LYS A 273 -1.63 -25.39 17.23
C LYS A 273 -2.68 -24.29 17.05
N ASN A 274 -3.49 -24.07 18.09
CA ASN A 274 -4.49 -23.01 18.10
C ASN A 274 -3.84 -21.62 18.07
N LEU A 275 -2.80 -21.40 18.87
CA LEU A 275 -2.11 -20.11 18.97
C LEU A 275 -1.58 -19.64 17.61
N ARG A 276 -0.81 -20.51 16.93
CA ARG A 276 -0.23 -20.22 15.61
C ARG A 276 -1.31 -19.93 14.57
N SER A 277 -2.36 -20.76 14.56
CA SER A 277 -3.42 -20.65 13.57
C SER A 277 -4.31 -19.43 13.81
N ARG A 278 -4.51 -19.03 15.07
CA ARG A 278 -5.24 -17.80 15.43
C ARG A 278 -4.47 -16.55 15.03
N SER A 279 -3.16 -16.51 15.30
CA SER A 279 -2.29 -15.41 14.85
C SER A 279 -2.34 -15.29 13.33
N PHE A 280 -2.04 -16.38 12.62
CA PHE A 280 -2.09 -16.42 11.16
C PHE A 280 -3.47 -16.04 10.61
N TYR A 281 -4.54 -16.54 11.23
CA TYR A 281 -5.90 -16.23 10.81
C TYR A 281 -6.23 -14.75 10.93
N LEU A 282 -5.80 -14.08 12.01
CA LEU A 282 -6.03 -12.64 12.18
C LEU A 282 -5.25 -11.81 11.17
N ASP A 283 -4.01 -12.20 10.85
CA ASP A 283 -3.22 -11.51 9.82
C ASP A 283 -3.89 -11.64 8.46
N ILE A 284 -4.29 -12.85 8.06
CA ILE A 284 -5.00 -13.07 6.79
C ILE A 284 -6.36 -12.38 6.77
N LEU A 285 -7.09 -12.38 7.89
CA LEU A 285 -8.39 -11.71 7.96
C LEU A 285 -8.25 -10.20 7.76
N LEU A 286 -7.22 -9.57 8.31
CA LEU A 286 -6.97 -8.15 8.10
C LEU A 286 -6.61 -7.86 6.65
N GLU A 287 -5.75 -8.68 6.05
CA GLU A 287 -5.36 -8.57 4.64
C GLU A 287 -6.57 -8.71 3.70
N ASP A 288 -7.44 -9.71 3.94
CA ASP A 288 -8.67 -9.95 3.18
C ASP A 288 -9.64 -8.77 3.28
N ILE A 289 -9.85 -8.23 4.49
CA ILE A 289 -10.70 -7.05 4.69
C ILE A 289 -10.12 -5.80 4.01
N ALA A 290 -8.79 -5.64 4.03
CA ALA A 290 -8.14 -4.51 3.37
C ALA A 290 -8.27 -4.62 1.84
N ASP A 291 -8.04 -5.81 1.27
CA ASP A 291 -8.18 -6.06 -0.17
C ASP A 291 -9.63 -5.89 -0.64
N ASP A 292 -10.62 -6.43 0.11
CA ASP A 292 -12.05 -6.24 -0.19
C ASP A 292 -12.43 -4.74 -0.22
N LEU A 293 -11.94 -3.94 0.73
CA LEU A 293 -12.21 -2.50 0.77
C LEU A 293 -11.55 -1.76 -0.40
N LEU A 294 -10.32 -2.13 -0.75
CA LEU A 294 -9.61 -1.54 -1.89
C LEU A 294 -10.36 -1.84 -3.20
N GLU A 295 -10.84 -3.08 -3.40
CA GLU A 295 -11.62 -3.47 -4.57
C GLU A 295 -12.93 -2.66 -4.66
N GLU A 296 -13.69 -2.56 -3.55
CA GLU A 296 -14.93 -1.76 -3.50
C GLU A 296 -14.69 -0.26 -3.81
N LEU A 297 -13.48 0.26 -3.55
CA LEU A 297 -13.07 1.66 -3.81
C LEU A 297 -12.36 1.87 -5.15
N GLU A 298 -12.18 0.81 -5.95
CA GLU A 298 -11.36 0.80 -7.17
C GLU A 298 -9.89 1.19 -6.96
N LEU A 299 -9.32 0.91 -5.79
CA LEU A 299 -7.92 1.20 -5.44
C LEU A 299 -7.05 -0.06 -5.55
N SER A 300 -5.74 0.13 -5.72
CA SER A 300 -4.77 -0.97 -5.66
C SER A 300 -4.06 -1.01 -4.31
N ARG A 301 -3.26 -2.05 -4.04
CA ARG A 301 -2.44 -2.13 -2.82
C ARG A 301 -1.36 -1.05 -2.72
N ALA A 302 -1.16 -0.23 -3.75
CA ALA A 302 -0.36 1.00 -3.62
C ALA A 302 -0.93 1.92 -2.52
N ASN A 303 -2.25 1.97 -2.40
CA ASN A 303 -2.97 2.79 -1.42
C ASN A 303 -2.91 2.23 0.02
N LEU A 304 -2.50 0.97 0.21
CA LEU A 304 -2.29 0.37 1.53
C LEU A 304 -0.91 0.77 2.07
N LEU A 305 -0.90 1.74 2.99
CA LEU A 305 0.32 2.31 3.57
C LEU A 305 0.98 1.35 4.56
N TYR A 306 0.17 0.68 5.37
CA TYR A 306 0.62 -0.25 6.40
C TYR A 306 -0.50 -1.26 6.71
N SER A 307 -0.11 -2.51 6.95
CA SER A 307 -0.96 -3.57 7.51
C SER A 307 -0.11 -4.40 8.47
N GLY A 308 -0.56 -4.55 9.71
CA GLY A 308 0.14 -5.35 10.70
C GLY A 308 -0.47 -5.26 12.10
N GLY A 309 -0.37 -6.35 12.86
CA GLY A 309 -0.79 -6.40 14.26
C GLY A 309 -2.28 -6.11 14.50
N GLY A 310 -3.14 -6.34 13.51
CA GLY A 310 -4.56 -6.00 13.58
C GLY A 310 -4.92 -4.58 13.14
N HIS A 311 -3.94 -3.78 12.70
CA HIS A 311 -4.12 -2.41 12.28
C HIS A 311 -3.72 -2.20 10.83
N ALA A 312 -4.49 -1.42 10.08
CA ALA A 312 -4.11 -1.00 8.74
C ALA A 312 -4.37 0.50 8.52
N TYR A 313 -3.60 1.10 7.62
CA TYR A 313 -3.76 2.47 7.16
C TYR A 313 -3.83 2.51 5.63
N ILE A 314 -4.85 3.17 5.10
CA ILE A 314 -5.12 3.27 3.66
C ILE A 314 -5.33 4.73 3.30
N LEU A 315 -4.75 5.17 2.18
CA LEU A 315 -5.00 6.48 1.60
C LEU A 315 -6.12 6.35 0.55
N ILE A 316 -7.24 7.04 0.74
CA ILE A 316 -8.45 6.92 -0.09
C ILE A 316 -8.80 8.29 -0.70
N GLN A 317 -9.48 8.33 -1.84
CA GLN A 317 -10.07 9.55 -2.41
C GLN A 317 -11.15 10.14 -1.49
N ASN A 318 -11.17 11.47 -1.35
CA ASN A 318 -12.19 12.16 -0.56
C ASN A 318 -13.40 12.52 -1.43
N THR A 319 -14.29 11.56 -1.64
CA THR A 319 -15.53 11.74 -2.42
C THR A 319 -16.74 11.26 -1.61
N GLU A 320 -17.95 11.73 -1.95
CA GLU A 320 -19.18 11.28 -1.28
C GLU A 320 -19.37 9.77 -1.47
N GLU A 321 -19.13 9.27 -2.69
CA GLU A 321 -19.18 7.85 -3.01
C GLU A 321 -18.22 7.01 -2.16
N ALA A 322 -16.96 7.42 -2.01
CA ALA A 322 -15.99 6.71 -1.17
C ALA A 322 -16.41 6.66 0.30
N ARG A 323 -16.98 7.75 0.83
CA ARG A 323 -17.48 7.78 2.22
C ARG A 323 -18.68 6.84 2.42
N ASP A 324 -19.59 6.80 1.45
CA ASP A 324 -20.74 5.89 1.46
C ASP A 324 -20.31 4.42 1.40
N ILE A 325 -19.30 4.10 0.58
CA ILE A 325 -18.70 2.76 0.50
C ILE A 325 -18.13 2.37 1.86
N ILE A 326 -17.30 3.24 2.47
CA ILE A 326 -16.70 2.98 3.79
C ILE A 326 -17.76 2.70 4.86
N GLU A 327 -18.84 3.47 4.91
CA GLU A 327 -19.91 3.27 5.91
C GLU A 327 -20.63 1.93 5.73
N LYS A 328 -21.01 1.61 4.48
CA LYS A 328 -21.65 0.32 4.16
C LYS A 328 -20.72 -0.86 4.44
N PHE A 329 -19.45 -0.71 4.10
CA PHE A 329 -18.41 -1.72 4.29
C PHE A 329 -18.18 -2.01 5.77
N GLU A 330 -18.06 -0.98 6.61
CA GLU A 330 -17.89 -1.13 8.05
C GLU A 330 -19.09 -1.87 8.66
N LYS A 331 -20.32 -1.51 8.27
CA LYS A 331 -21.53 -2.18 8.75
C LYS A 331 -21.55 -3.66 8.35
N LYS A 332 -21.37 -3.95 7.06
CA LYS A 332 -21.31 -5.33 6.51
C LYS A 332 -20.26 -6.17 7.23
N THR A 333 -19.07 -5.60 7.43
CA THR A 333 -17.96 -6.27 8.10
C THR A 333 -18.27 -6.53 9.58
N ASN A 334 -18.74 -5.54 10.33
CA ASN A 334 -19.07 -5.72 11.74
C ASN A 334 -20.23 -6.68 11.97
N GLU A 335 -21.23 -6.71 11.08
CA GLU A 335 -22.27 -7.74 11.11
C GLU A 335 -21.68 -9.15 10.94
N TRP A 336 -20.69 -9.31 10.05
CA TRP A 336 -19.98 -10.58 9.88
C TRP A 336 -19.14 -10.93 11.12
N PHE A 337 -18.45 -9.96 11.74
CA PHE A 337 -17.75 -10.17 13.01
C PHE A 337 -18.72 -10.61 14.12
N LEU A 338 -19.87 -9.96 14.25
CA LEU A 338 -20.88 -10.28 15.26
C LEU A 338 -21.43 -11.70 15.08
N ARG A 339 -21.72 -12.11 13.83
CA ARG A 339 -22.20 -13.47 13.51
C ARG A 339 -21.15 -14.55 13.78
N ASN A 340 -19.88 -14.26 13.58
CA ASN A 340 -18.81 -15.26 13.67
C ASN A 340 -18.12 -15.31 15.03
N PHE A 341 -17.87 -14.15 15.63
CA PHE A 341 -17.07 -14.00 16.85
C PHE A 341 -17.86 -13.41 18.02
N LYS A 342 -19.14 -13.06 17.83
CA LYS A 342 -19.95 -12.40 18.86
C LYS A 342 -19.25 -11.11 19.30
N ASN A 343 -18.90 -11.00 20.58
CA ASN A 343 -18.16 -9.87 21.14
C ASN A 343 -16.66 -10.11 21.30
N ALA A 344 -16.13 -11.27 20.88
CA ALA A 344 -14.73 -11.62 21.05
C ALA A 344 -13.81 -10.79 20.14
N LEU A 345 -14.29 -10.45 18.94
CA LEU A 345 -13.60 -9.59 17.98
C LEU A 345 -14.55 -8.50 17.49
N TYR A 346 -13.99 -7.34 17.20
CA TYR A 346 -14.67 -6.18 16.64
C TYR A 346 -13.69 -5.42 15.75
N ILE A 347 -14.14 -4.81 14.67
CA ILE A 347 -13.29 -3.96 13.84
C ILE A 347 -13.78 -2.52 13.85
N ALA A 348 -12.94 -1.61 14.34
CA ALA A 348 -13.19 -0.18 14.26
C ALA A 348 -12.66 0.34 12.92
N MET A 349 -13.44 1.13 12.20
CA MET A 349 -13.00 1.79 10.97
C MET A 349 -13.23 3.29 11.07
N ALA A 350 -12.24 4.11 10.75
CA ALA A 350 -12.37 5.56 10.79
C ALA A 350 -11.52 6.22 9.72
N TYR A 351 -11.87 7.46 9.38
CA TYR A 351 -11.08 8.27 8.46
C TYR A 351 -11.03 9.73 8.89
N THR A 352 -10.01 10.44 8.39
CA THR A 352 -9.86 11.89 8.51
C THR A 352 -9.50 12.47 7.15
N PRO A 353 -10.21 13.52 6.68
CA PRO A 353 -9.83 14.25 5.48
C PRO A 353 -8.41 14.80 5.57
N CYS A 354 -7.69 14.77 4.46
CA CYS A 354 -6.36 15.36 4.36
C CYS A 354 -6.12 15.97 2.98
N CYS A 355 -5.24 16.97 2.95
CA CYS A 355 -4.75 17.62 1.75
C CYS A 355 -3.30 17.22 1.46
N CYS A 356 -2.81 17.53 0.27
CA CYS A 356 -1.43 17.20 -0.13
C CYS A 356 -0.38 17.87 0.77
N ARG A 357 -0.68 19.08 1.28
CA ARG A 357 0.17 19.78 2.26
C ARG A 357 0.36 19.00 3.55
N ASP A 358 -0.64 18.24 4.02
CA ASP A 358 -0.53 17.48 5.27
C ASP A 358 0.46 16.31 5.18
N LEU A 359 0.82 15.89 3.95
CA LEU A 359 1.82 14.87 3.67
C LEU A 359 3.25 15.45 3.55
N SER A 360 3.38 16.75 3.33
CA SER A 360 4.67 17.40 3.09
C SER A 360 5.51 17.53 4.36
N TYR A 361 6.81 17.33 4.23
CA TYR A 361 7.78 17.67 5.28
C TYR A 361 8.06 19.19 5.33
N LYS A 362 7.78 19.92 4.25
CA LYS A 362 8.09 21.34 4.10
C LYS A 362 6.90 22.22 4.48
N ASN A 363 7.03 22.97 5.58
CA ASN A 363 6.19 24.16 5.84
C ASN A 363 6.43 25.32 4.82
N TYR A 364 7.29 25.15 3.81
CA TYR A 364 7.83 26.22 2.96
C TYR A 364 6.92 26.71 1.83
N ILE A 365 5.79 26.05 1.53
CA ILE A 365 4.90 26.50 0.44
C ILE A 365 4.06 27.73 0.87
N LEU A 366 4.05 28.07 2.16
CA LEU A 366 3.39 29.26 2.68
C LEU A 366 4.44 30.32 3.00
N ASP A 367 4.47 31.36 2.19
CA ASP A 367 5.25 32.59 2.38
C ASP A 367 4.62 33.50 3.45
N ASP A 368 3.95 32.92 4.46
CA ASP A 368 3.18 33.65 5.45
C ASP A 368 3.62 33.29 6.87
N LYS A 369 3.84 34.36 7.65
CA LYS A 369 4.18 34.40 9.07
C LYS A 369 3.04 33.90 9.97
N GLU A 370 2.45 32.75 9.67
CA GLU A 370 1.58 32.03 10.61
C GLU A 370 2.41 30.97 11.34
N GLU A 371 3.31 31.45 12.20
CA GLU A 371 3.87 30.67 13.30
C GLU A 371 2.72 30.29 14.25
N SER A 372 2.01 29.17 14.02
CA SER A 372 1.31 28.50 15.14
C SER A 372 0.80 27.09 14.85
N ASP A 373 0.52 26.69 13.61
CA ASP A 373 -0.01 25.35 13.36
C ASP A 373 1.06 24.38 12.86
N TYR A 374 1.41 23.42 13.70
CA TYR A 374 2.26 22.29 13.36
C TYR A 374 1.53 21.40 12.32
N TYR A 375 1.80 21.66 11.04
CA TYR A 375 1.35 20.82 9.92
C TYR A 375 2.25 19.57 9.80
N GLY A 376 1.66 18.43 9.44
CA GLY A 376 2.38 17.18 9.21
C GLY A 376 1.54 15.94 9.48
N CYS A 377 1.97 14.82 8.89
CA CYS A 377 1.26 13.55 8.92
C CYS A 377 0.96 13.06 10.35
N GLY A 378 1.79 13.39 11.35
CA GLY A 378 1.53 13.07 12.76
C GLY A 378 0.16 13.54 13.30
N LYS A 379 -0.34 14.71 12.87
CA LYS A 379 -1.68 15.21 13.27
C LYS A 379 -2.80 14.38 12.63
N LEU A 380 -2.63 13.96 11.37
CA LEU A 380 -3.58 13.09 10.68
C LEU A 380 -3.70 11.74 11.38
N TYR A 381 -2.56 11.09 11.67
CA TYR A 381 -2.52 9.81 12.37
C TYR A 381 -3.13 9.93 13.77
N ARG A 382 -2.88 11.02 14.49
CA ARG A 382 -3.53 11.27 15.79
C ARG A 382 -5.05 11.37 15.65
N ALA A 383 -5.54 12.20 14.72
CA ALA A 383 -6.96 12.44 14.53
C ALA A 383 -7.75 11.18 14.13
N VAL A 384 -7.20 10.35 13.22
CA VAL A 384 -7.86 9.08 12.85
C VAL A 384 -7.85 8.08 14.02
N ASN A 385 -6.76 8.01 14.79
CA ASN A 385 -6.65 7.11 15.95
C ASN A 385 -7.57 7.51 17.12
N GLU A 386 -7.81 8.81 17.31
CA GLU A 386 -8.80 9.30 18.27
C GLU A 386 -10.22 8.84 17.89
N LYS A 387 -10.59 8.95 16.61
CA LYS A 387 -11.88 8.45 16.09
C LYS A 387 -12.02 6.93 16.25
N LEU A 388 -10.97 6.17 15.94
CA LEU A 388 -10.94 4.72 16.19
C LEU A 388 -11.16 4.40 17.67
N SER A 389 -10.51 5.13 18.57
CA SER A 389 -10.65 4.94 20.02
C SER A 389 -12.09 5.18 20.48
N GLN A 390 -12.75 6.21 19.98
CA GLN A 390 -14.16 6.47 20.27
C GLN A 390 -15.09 5.35 19.78
N LYS A 391 -14.85 4.81 18.59
CA LYS A 391 -15.61 3.66 18.07
C LYS A 391 -15.39 2.39 18.89
N LYS A 392 -14.17 2.14 19.38
CA LYS A 392 -13.87 0.98 20.24
C LYS A 392 -14.57 1.02 21.60
N ILE A 393 -14.94 2.22 22.08
CA ILE A 393 -15.73 2.42 23.31
C ILE A 393 -17.24 2.25 23.02
N ASN A 394 -17.70 2.61 21.81
CA ASN A 394 -19.10 2.53 21.39
C ASN A 394 -19.32 1.50 20.27
N ARG A 395 -18.99 0.22 20.53
CA ARG A 395 -18.87 -0.82 19.48
C ARG A 395 -20.17 -1.24 18.81
N TYR A 396 -21.28 -1.23 19.55
CA TYR A 396 -22.50 -1.93 19.16
C TYR A 396 -23.69 -0.98 19.21
N SER A 397 -24.53 -1.03 18.19
CA SER A 397 -25.82 -0.35 18.19
C SER A 397 -26.80 -1.04 19.13
N ALA A 398 -27.94 -0.40 19.39
CA ALA A 398 -29.03 -1.02 20.15
C ALA A 398 -29.52 -2.33 19.52
N GLU A 399 -29.49 -2.42 18.19
CA GLU A 399 -29.90 -3.64 17.48
C GLU A 399 -28.90 -4.77 17.66
N ASP A 400 -27.61 -4.48 17.54
CA ASP A 400 -26.54 -5.47 17.78
C ASP A 400 -26.62 -6.05 19.20
N ILE A 401 -26.91 -5.20 20.18
CA ILE A 401 -27.09 -5.62 21.58
C ILE A 401 -28.34 -6.51 21.72
N ARG A 402 -29.44 -6.22 21.03
CA ARG A 402 -30.62 -7.09 21.02
C ARG A 402 -30.29 -8.45 20.40
N ILE A 403 -29.53 -8.48 19.32
CA ILE A 403 -29.07 -9.72 18.67
C ILE A 403 -28.20 -10.54 19.62
N LEU A 404 -27.23 -9.91 20.31
CA LEU A 404 -26.36 -10.60 21.27
C LEU A 404 -27.13 -11.21 22.44
N ASN A 405 -28.22 -10.56 22.86
CA ASN A 405 -29.08 -11.04 23.95
C ASN A 405 -30.25 -11.93 23.48
N SER A 406 -30.36 -12.21 22.18
CA SER A 406 -31.31 -13.19 21.68
C SER A 406 -30.79 -14.60 22.00
N ASN A 407 -31.48 -15.31 22.90
CA ASN A 407 -31.06 -16.62 23.45
C ASN A 407 -31.01 -17.72 22.37
N THR A 408 -29.91 -17.83 21.63
CA THR A 408 -29.75 -18.80 20.52
C THR A 408 -28.65 -19.86 20.73
N GLY A 409 -28.12 -20.03 21.95
CA GLY A 409 -27.02 -20.96 22.26
C GLY A 409 -27.47 -22.30 22.86
N ASP A 410 -26.60 -23.31 22.81
CA ASP A 410 -26.77 -24.55 23.57
C ASP A 410 -26.37 -24.27 25.04
N PHE A 411 -27.32 -24.37 25.97
CA PHE A 411 -27.07 -24.03 27.38
C PHE A 411 -26.43 -25.17 28.19
N GLU A 412 -26.25 -26.35 27.59
CA GLU A 412 -25.68 -27.52 28.27
C GLU A 412 -24.24 -27.79 27.83
N ARG A 413 -23.85 -27.36 26.62
CA ARG A 413 -22.55 -27.68 26.03
C ARG A 413 -21.82 -26.43 25.57
N GLU A 414 -20.49 -26.46 25.75
CA GLU A 414 -19.59 -25.43 25.24
C GLU A 414 -18.45 -26.03 24.41
N CYS A 415 -17.84 -25.20 23.59
CA CYS A 415 -16.62 -25.54 22.87
C CYS A 415 -15.48 -25.74 23.87
N ALA A 416 -14.86 -26.93 23.83
CA ALA A 416 -13.74 -27.31 24.69
C ALA A 416 -12.47 -26.44 24.53
N ILE A 417 -12.46 -25.46 23.62
CA ILE A 417 -11.30 -24.60 23.34
C ILE A 417 -11.59 -23.13 23.67
N CYS A 418 -12.67 -22.56 23.12
CA CYS A 418 -13.00 -21.13 23.27
C CYS A 418 -14.26 -20.87 24.10
N ARG A 419 -14.87 -21.90 24.69
CA ARG A 419 -16.04 -21.82 25.58
C ARG A 419 -17.32 -21.20 25.00
N ARG A 420 -17.37 -20.95 23.69
CA ARG A 420 -18.63 -20.57 23.03
C ARG A 420 -19.61 -21.74 23.00
N SER A 421 -20.90 -21.44 23.11
CA SER A 421 -22.00 -22.42 23.14
C SER A 421 -22.76 -22.58 21.82
N ASP A 422 -22.35 -21.87 20.77
CA ASP A 422 -22.96 -21.93 19.45
C ASP A 422 -22.02 -22.55 18.40
N LYS A 423 -22.60 -23.03 17.29
CA LYS A 423 -21.88 -23.65 16.17
C LYS A 423 -21.00 -24.84 16.58
N LEU A 424 -21.49 -25.63 17.55
CA LEU A 424 -20.80 -26.81 18.06
C LEU A 424 -20.87 -27.98 17.06
N ILE A 425 -19.75 -28.68 16.94
CA ILE A 425 -19.57 -29.93 16.21
C ILE A 425 -18.77 -30.91 17.09
N GLN A 426 -18.71 -32.18 16.72
CA GLN A 426 -17.83 -33.16 17.37
C GLN A 426 -16.53 -33.31 16.60
N ASP A 427 -15.39 -33.26 17.30
CA ASP A 427 -14.09 -33.58 16.71
C ASP A 427 -13.84 -35.10 16.63
N ASP A 428 -12.71 -35.50 16.03
CA ASP A 428 -12.28 -36.91 15.91
C ASP A 428 -12.18 -37.65 17.26
N LYS A 429 -12.14 -36.91 18.38
CA LYS A 429 -12.08 -37.46 19.76
C LYS A 429 -13.44 -37.41 20.47
N GLY A 430 -14.52 -37.04 19.79
CA GLY A 430 -15.87 -36.92 20.34
C GLY A 430 -16.09 -35.70 21.24
N ARG A 431 -15.17 -34.72 21.27
CA ARG A 431 -15.30 -33.49 22.07
C ARG A 431 -16.16 -32.48 21.33
N ASN A 432 -16.98 -31.73 22.07
CA ASN A 432 -17.70 -30.58 21.53
C ASN A 432 -16.70 -29.44 21.24
N ILE A 433 -16.57 -29.05 19.98
CA ILE A 433 -15.73 -27.95 19.53
C ILE A 433 -16.54 -27.06 18.59
N CYS A 434 -16.30 -25.76 18.56
CA CYS A 434 -16.95 -24.91 17.57
C CYS A 434 -16.30 -25.06 16.19
N SER A 435 -17.07 -24.79 15.14
CA SER A 435 -16.59 -24.85 13.75
C SER A 435 -15.32 -24.02 13.50
N ILE A 436 -15.19 -22.84 14.13
CA ILE A 436 -14.02 -21.97 14.00
C ILE A 436 -12.77 -22.63 14.58
N CYS A 437 -12.82 -23.11 15.83
CA CYS A 437 -11.68 -23.76 16.46
C CYS A 437 -11.30 -25.05 15.72
N HIS A 438 -12.27 -25.79 15.20
CA HIS A 438 -12.00 -26.95 14.37
C HIS A 438 -11.24 -26.56 13.09
N SER A 439 -11.71 -25.55 12.34
CA SER A 439 -11.01 -25.03 11.16
C SER A 439 -9.59 -24.55 11.48
N MET A 440 -9.37 -23.91 12.63
CA MET A 440 -8.05 -23.49 13.09
C MET A 440 -7.11 -24.68 13.36
N ILE A 441 -7.60 -25.76 13.95
CA ILE A 441 -6.80 -26.97 14.14
C ILE A 441 -6.43 -27.61 12.81
N THR A 442 -7.37 -27.62 11.85
CA THR A 442 -7.13 -28.19 10.52
C THR A 442 -6.09 -27.39 9.76
N ILE A 443 -6.23 -26.06 9.68
CA ILE A 443 -5.28 -25.20 8.96
C ILE A 443 -3.90 -25.18 9.63
N SER A 444 -3.82 -25.35 10.96
CA SER A 444 -2.55 -25.45 11.69
C SER A 444 -1.59 -26.48 11.08
N ARG A 445 -2.12 -27.60 10.58
CA ARG A 445 -1.31 -28.67 9.99
C ARG A 445 -0.72 -28.25 8.64
N ASP A 446 -1.47 -27.45 7.90
CA ASP A 446 -1.08 -26.96 6.58
C ASP A 446 -0.04 -25.85 6.66
N ILE A 447 -0.15 -24.94 7.64
CA ILE A 447 0.80 -23.84 7.88
C ILE A 447 2.23 -24.37 8.12
N ILE A 448 2.39 -25.57 8.69
CA ILE A 448 3.71 -26.15 9.03
C ILE A 448 4.36 -26.83 7.83
N LYS A 449 3.57 -27.30 6.86
CA LYS A 449 4.11 -28.05 5.73
C LYS A 449 4.67 -27.07 4.70
N ASN A 450 6.00 -27.03 4.59
CA ASN A 450 6.75 -26.22 3.61
C ASN A 450 6.33 -26.41 2.14
N GLU A 451 5.54 -27.44 1.83
CA GLU A 451 4.99 -27.71 0.50
C GLU A 451 3.85 -26.75 0.11
N LYS A 452 3.15 -26.15 1.07
CA LYS A 452 2.04 -25.21 0.82
C LYS A 452 2.52 -23.77 0.96
N LYS A 453 3.14 -23.24 -0.11
CA LYS A 453 3.68 -21.87 -0.15
C LYS A 453 2.67 -20.78 -0.53
N LEU A 454 1.45 -21.16 -0.89
CA LEU A 454 0.42 -20.26 -1.40
C LEU A 454 -0.87 -20.46 -0.60
N LEU A 455 -1.43 -19.35 -0.14
CA LEU A 455 -2.80 -19.29 0.39
C LEU A 455 -3.68 -18.65 -0.67
N ARG A 456 -4.86 -19.21 -0.89
CA ARG A 456 -5.88 -18.61 -1.74
C ARG A 456 -7.19 -18.52 -0.99
N VAL A 457 -7.74 -17.32 -0.89
CA VAL A 457 -9.10 -17.11 -0.41
C VAL A 457 -10.04 -17.36 -1.59
N MET A 458 -11.00 -18.27 -1.39
CA MET A 458 -11.98 -18.64 -2.41
C MET A 458 -13.34 -18.06 -2.00
N SER A 459 -13.79 -17.03 -2.72
CA SER A 459 -15.19 -16.59 -2.66
C SER A 459 -16.09 -17.71 -3.21
N LYS A 460 -17.25 -17.95 -2.57
CA LYS A 460 -18.26 -18.92 -3.06
C LYS A 460 -18.86 -18.52 -4.41
N ASN A 461 -18.63 -17.30 -4.88
CA ASN A 461 -19.09 -16.78 -6.18
C ASN A 461 -17.92 -16.64 -7.17
N ILE A 462 -17.08 -17.67 -7.30
CA ILE A 462 -16.20 -17.76 -8.47
C ILE A 462 -17.05 -18.32 -9.61
N ASP A 463 -17.32 -17.49 -10.61
CA ASP A 463 -17.77 -17.93 -11.92
C ASP A 463 -16.91 -19.11 -12.36
N LYS A 464 -17.56 -20.17 -12.85
CA LYS A 464 -16.97 -21.48 -13.16
C LYS A 464 -15.87 -21.48 -14.24
N ASP A 465 -15.45 -20.32 -14.71
CA ASP A 465 -14.57 -20.17 -15.88
C ASP A 465 -13.13 -19.75 -15.56
N VAL A 466 -12.76 -19.52 -14.30
CA VAL A 466 -11.33 -19.33 -13.96
C VAL A 466 -10.65 -20.69 -13.81
N ASN A 467 -10.18 -21.22 -14.93
CA ASN A 467 -9.38 -22.44 -14.98
C ASN A 467 -7.99 -22.19 -14.35
N CYS A 468 -7.82 -22.59 -13.09
CA CYS A 468 -6.59 -22.39 -12.32
C CYS A 468 -5.46 -23.39 -12.63
N ASP A 469 -5.62 -24.24 -13.64
CA ASP A 469 -4.57 -25.17 -14.07
C ASP A 469 -3.37 -24.46 -14.75
N ASN A 470 -3.51 -23.17 -15.10
CA ASN A 470 -2.44 -22.40 -15.75
C ASN A 470 -1.41 -21.77 -14.78
N LEU A 471 -1.60 -21.85 -13.46
CA LEU A 471 -0.64 -21.31 -12.47
C LEU A 471 0.48 -22.29 -12.09
N LYS A 472 0.61 -23.42 -12.81
CA LYS A 472 1.66 -24.44 -12.60
C LYS A 472 2.81 -24.38 -13.61
N LYS A 473 3.01 -23.27 -14.33
CA LYS A 473 4.18 -23.10 -15.20
C LYS A 473 4.98 -21.87 -14.82
#